data_AF-A0A1E4FPB9-F1
#
_entry.id   AF-A0A1E4FPB9-F1
#
_cell.length_a   1.000
_cell.length_b   1.000
_cell.length_c   1.000
_cell.angle_alpha   90.00
_cell.angle_beta   90.00
_cell.angle_gamma   90.00
#
_symmetry.space_group_name_H-M   'P 1'
#
loop_
_entity.id
_entity.type
_entity.pdbx_description
1 polymer ?
#
loop_
_entity_poly.entity_id
_entity_poly.type
_entity_poly.pdbx_seq_one_letter_code
_entity_poly.pdbx_strand_id
1 'polypeptide(L)'
;MKKLFLFLLLLLAPLTSMGALLNVDTDYLVTEVNQNDRTFGIALTGDNPDVTQNDVYFGDDSKCFREVHLRNGTMKEYRVTVDKFVKLLHKGDRVHVKGGRDWDGSIHGYTVRIKTYE
;
A
#
# COMPACT_ATOMS: atom_id res chain seq x y z
N MET A 1 -26.98 -43.94 4.75
CA MET A 1 -26.64 -43.45 3.39
C MET A 1 -26.89 -41.94 3.16
N LYS A 2 -27.62 -41.20 4.02
CA LYS A 2 -27.82 -39.75 3.84
C LYS A 2 -26.64 -38.86 4.32
N LYS A 3 -25.77 -39.38 5.20
CA LYS A 3 -24.64 -38.62 5.75
C LYS A 3 -23.41 -38.59 4.82
N LEU A 4 -23.29 -39.53 3.89
CA LEU A 4 -22.19 -39.59 2.92
C LEU A 4 -22.38 -38.58 1.76
N PHE A 5 -23.64 -38.27 1.44
CA PHE A 5 -23.99 -37.33 0.37
C PHE A 5 -23.70 -35.87 0.74
N LEU A 6 -23.81 -35.52 2.03
CA LEU A 6 -23.54 -34.17 2.52
C LEU A 6 -22.04 -33.82 2.47
N PHE A 7 -21.18 -34.82 2.65
CA PHE A 7 -19.72 -34.64 2.60
C PHE A 7 -19.22 -34.45 1.16
N LEU A 8 -19.85 -35.10 0.19
CA LEU A 8 -19.51 -34.97 -1.23
C LEU A 8 -19.93 -33.61 -1.82
N LEU A 9 -20.97 -32.98 -1.27
CA LEU A 9 -21.45 -31.66 -1.71
C LEU A 9 -20.50 -30.50 -1.31
N LEU A 10 -19.75 -30.67 -0.22
CA LEU A 10 -18.75 -29.68 0.25
C LEU A 10 -17.44 -29.72 -0.55
N LEU A 11 -17.16 -30.80 -1.26
CA LEU A 11 -15.99 -30.96 -2.14
C LEU A 11 -16.20 -30.35 -3.55
N LEU A 12 -17.42 -29.95 -3.88
CA LEU A 12 -17.81 -29.37 -5.18
C LEU A 12 -18.01 -27.85 -5.13
N ALA A 13 -17.83 -27.21 -3.96
CA ALA A 13 -17.74 -25.77 -3.90
C ALA A 13 -16.39 -25.36 -4.51
N PRO A 14 -16.35 -24.61 -5.62
CA PRO A 14 -15.09 -24.07 -6.08
C PRO A 14 -14.52 -23.20 -4.95
N LEU A 15 -13.34 -23.58 -4.46
CA LEU A 15 -12.41 -22.74 -3.69
C LEU A 15 -11.90 -21.60 -4.60
N THR A 16 -12.81 -20.84 -5.19
CA THR A 16 -12.49 -19.56 -5.79
C THR A 16 -12.94 -18.51 -4.79
N SER A 17 -12.20 -18.41 -3.68
CA SER A 17 -12.12 -17.11 -3.01
C SER A 17 -11.42 -16.19 -4.01
N MET A 18 -12.19 -15.58 -4.92
CA MET A 18 -11.71 -14.41 -5.62
C MET A 18 -11.49 -13.38 -4.53
N GLY A 19 -10.24 -13.25 -4.06
CA GLY A 19 -9.87 -12.22 -3.11
C GLY A 19 -10.39 -10.91 -3.66
N ALA A 20 -11.31 -10.28 -2.94
CA ALA A 20 -11.80 -8.97 -3.32
C ALA A 20 -10.62 -8.02 -3.16
N LEU A 21 -9.91 -7.77 -4.26
CA LEU A 21 -8.84 -6.81 -4.33
C LEU A 21 -9.47 -5.45 -4.01
N LEU A 22 -9.30 -4.97 -2.78
CA LEU A 22 -9.86 -3.69 -2.38
C LEU A 22 -8.92 -2.61 -2.88
N ASN A 23 -9.38 -1.78 -3.82
CA ASN A 23 -8.60 -0.65 -4.27
C ASN A 23 -8.49 0.38 -3.13
N VAL A 24 -7.28 0.86 -2.89
CA VAL A 24 -6.99 1.97 -1.98
C VAL A 24 -6.54 3.18 -2.79
N ASP A 25 -6.96 4.36 -2.36
CA ASP A 25 -6.60 5.65 -2.96
C ASP A 25 -6.73 6.70 -1.85
N THR A 26 -5.70 6.80 -0.98
CA THR A 26 -5.77 7.64 0.23
C THR A 26 -4.38 8.00 0.76
N ASP A 27 -4.35 8.94 1.70
CA ASP A 27 -3.17 9.36 2.42
C ASP A 27 -2.94 8.51 3.69
N TYR A 28 -1.66 8.26 3.98
CA TYR A 28 -1.18 7.53 5.15
C TYR A 28 0.05 8.22 5.76
N LEU A 29 0.40 7.83 6.98
CA LEU A 29 1.68 8.12 7.61
C LEU A 29 2.60 6.91 7.50
N VAL A 30 3.85 7.14 7.12
CA VAL A 30 4.89 6.10 7.12
C VAL A 30 5.28 5.78 8.56
N THR A 31 5.23 4.51 8.95
CA THR A 31 5.59 4.04 10.30
C THR A 31 6.99 3.45 10.35
N GLU A 32 7.42 2.80 9.27
CA GLU A 32 8.75 2.21 9.11
C GLU A 32 9.11 2.06 7.63
N VAL A 33 10.39 1.93 7.33
CA VAL A 33 10.91 1.79 5.96
C VAL A 33 11.92 0.65 5.92
N ASN A 34 11.69 -0.35 5.07
CA ASN A 34 12.63 -1.42 4.79
C ASN A 34 13.22 -1.23 3.38
N GLN A 35 14.44 -0.69 3.35
CA GLN A 35 15.11 -0.37 2.09
C GLN A 35 15.57 -1.61 1.32
N ASN A 36 15.83 -2.73 2.00
CA ASN A 36 16.32 -3.96 1.36
C ASN A 36 15.20 -4.64 0.57
N ASP A 37 14.00 -4.71 1.17
CA ASP A 37 12.85 -5.35 0.54
C ASP A 37 12.02 -4.37 -0.30
N ARG A 38 12.41 -3.08 -0.31
CA ARG A 38 11.68 -1.98 -0.96
C ARG A 38 10.23 -1.95 -0.48
N THR A 39 10.02 -2.08 0.82
CA THR A 39 8.70 -2.01 1.45
C THR A 39 8.69 -0.93 2.52
N PHE A 40 7.51 -0.45 2.87
CA PHE A 40 7.35 0.47 4.00
C PHE A 40 6.01 0.24 4.69
N GLY A 41 6.04 0.36 6.00
CA GLY A 41 4.85 0.28 6.83
C GLY A 41 4.09 1.59 6.83
N ILE A 42 2.76 1.50 6.91
CA ILE A 42 1.85 2.64 6.97
C ILE A 42 0.83 2.51 8.09
N ALA A 43 0.34 3.66 8.55
CA ALA A 43 -0.85 3.80 9.38
C ALA A 43 -1.75 4.91 8.80
N LEU A 44 -3.06 4.83 9.06
CA LEU A 44 -3.97 5.92 8.73
C LEU A 44 -3.55 7.20 9.47
N THR A 45 -3.71 8.36 8.82
CA THR A 45 -3.24 9.66 9.37
C THR A 45 -3.93 10.05 10.69
N GLY A 46 -5.07 9.46 11.03
CA GLY A 46 -5.78 9.66 12.29
C GLY A 46 -5.46 8.64 13.39
N ASP A 47 -4.70 7.60 13.06
CA ASP A 47 -4.38 6.50 13.97
C ASP A 47 -2.99 6.67 14.61
N ASN A 48 -2.63 5.78 15.51
CA ASN A 48 -1.34 5.82 16.19
C ASN A 48 -0.18 5.58 15.20
N PRO A 49 0.70 6.57 14.94
CA PRO A 49 1.78 6.45 13.97
C PRO A 49 2.97 5.57 14.43
N ASP A 50 2.91 5.03 15.65
CA ASP A 50 3.90 4.10 16.17
C ASP A 50 3.55 2.62 15.93
N VAL A 51 2.40 2.34 15.31
CA VAL A 51 1.95 0.98 15.00
C VAL A 51 1.73 0.85 13.50
N THR A 52 2.53 0.00 12.84
CA THR A 52 2.31 -0.38 11.44
C THR A 52 0.99 -1.14 11.32
N GLN A 53 0.12 -0.67 10.44
CA GLN A 53 -1.16 -1.33 10.16
C GLN A 53 -1.09 -2.21 8.92
N ASN A 54 -0.37 -1.75 7.90
CA ASN A 54 -0.19 -2.43 6.63
C ASN A 54 1.18 -2.13 6.06
N ASP A 55 1.69 -3.08 5.28
CA ASP A 55 2.88 -2.87 4.48
C ASP A 55 2.50 -2.51 3.05
N VAL A 56 3.25 -1.58 2.47
CA VAL A 56 3.18 -1.24 1.05
C VAL A 56 4.39 -1.82 0.35
N TYR A 57 4.15 -2.54 -0.75
CA TYR A 57 5.18 -3.07 -1.64
C TYR A 57 5.01 -2.54 -3.07
N PHE A 58 6.06 -2.69 -3.87
CA PHE A 58 6.09 -2.24 -5.26
C PHE A 58 6.27 -3.42 -6.22
N GLY A 59 5.52 -3.40 -7.31
CA GLY A 59 5.70 -4.26 -8.47
C GLY A 59 6.41 -3.53 -9.63
N ASP A 60 6.56 -4.23 -10.75
CA ASP A 60 7.19 -3.68 -11.95
C ASP A 60 6.38 -2.55 -12.60
N ASP A 61 5.08 -2.48 -12.32
CA ASP A 61 4.15 -1.47 -12.81
C ASP A 61 4.04 -0.24 -11.89
N SER A 62 4.66 -0.27 -10.71
CA SER A 62 4.61 0.81 -9.73
C SER A 62 5.22 2.12 -10.23
N LYS A 63 4.52 3.23 -9.97
CA LYS A 63 4.96 4.58 -10.31
C LYS A 63 5.14 5.42 -9.04
N CYS A 64 6.34 5.92 -8.82
CA CYS A 64 6.68 6.70 -7.64
C CYS A 64 6.92 8.18 -7.98
N PHE A 65 6.41 9.07 -7.12
CA PHE A 65 6.54 10.51 -7.32
C PHE A 65 6.92 11.22 -6.02
N ARG A 66 7.72 12.28 -6.14
CA ARG A 66 7.92 13.27 -5.09
C ARG A 66 7.06 14.49 -5.41
N GLU A 67 6.13 14.80 -4.53
CA GLU A 67 5.24 15.95 -4.63
C GLU A 67 5.74 17.04 -3.69
N VAL A 68 6.19 18.17 -4.25
CA VAL A 68 6.74 19.31 -3.51
C VAL A 68 5.73 20.44 -3.50
N HIS A 69 5.24 20.79 -2.30
CA HIS A 69 4.34 21.90 -2.04
C HIS A 69 5.15 23.10 -1.58
N LEU A 70 5.24 24.12 -2.43
CA LEU A 70 5.96 25.36 -2.13
C LEU A 70 5.05 26.33 -1.36
N ARG A 71 5.63 27.16 -0.48
CA ARG A 71 4.88 28.20 0.28
C ARG A 71 4.00 29.12 -0.55
N ASN A 72 4.33 29.31 -1.83
CA ASN A 72 3.54 30.14 -2.75
C ASN A 72 2.30 29.42 -3.32
N GLY A 73 1.98 28.21 -2.83
CA GLY A 73 0.86 27.40 -3.28
C GLY A 73 1.13 26.59 -4.56
N THR A 74 2.35 26.66 -5.11
CA THR A 74 2.71 25.86 -6.29
C THR A 74 3.03 24.43 -5.88
N MET A 75 2.42 23.46 -6.55
CA MET A 75 2.78 22.05 -6.45
C MET A 75 3.64 21.64 -7.65
N LYS A 76 4.73 20.91 -7.38
CA LYS A 76 5.56 20.28 -8.41
C LYS A 76 5.65 18.79 -8.16
N GLU A 77 5.47 18.00 -9.20
CA GLU A 77 5.59 16.54 -9.14
C GLU A 77 6.83 16.07 -9.92
N TYR A 78 7.63 15.21 -9.29
CA TYR A 78 8.82 14.63 -9.90
C TYR A 78 8.73 13.12 -9.87
N ARG A 79 8.73 12.48 -11.04
CA ARG A 79 8.81 11.01 -11.12
C ARG A 79 10.18 10.53 -10.64
N VAL A 80 10.19 9.50 -9.81
CA VAL A 80 11.40 8.86 -9.28
C VAL A 80 11.33 7.35 -9.46
N THR A 81 12.48 6.68 -9.46
CA THR A 81 12.52 5.21 -9.40
C THR A 81 12.08 4.73 -8.02
N VAL A 82 11.63 3.48 -7.92
CA VAL A 82 11.28 2.85 -6.63
C VAL A 82 12.45 2.92 -5.64
N ASP A 83 13.65 2.57 -6.08
CA ASP A 83 14.84 2.59 -5.20
C ASP A 83 15.14 4.00 -4.67
N LYS A 84 14.96 5.03 -5.50
CA LYS A 84 15.13 6.42 -5.08
C LYS A 84 13.98 6.85 -4.16
N PHE A 85 12.76 6.42 -4.43
CA PHE A 85 11.58 6.72 -3.62
C PHE A 85 11.74 6.19 -2.20
N VAL A 86 12.08 4.91 -2.05
CA VAL A 86 12.26 4.27 -0.73
C VAL A 86 13.40 4.92 0.06
N LYS A 87 14.46 5.38 -0.61
CA LYS A 87 15.54 6.17 0.03
C LYS A 87 15.13 7.57 0.47
N LEU A 88 14.07 8.13 -0.11
CA LEU A 88 13.53 9.45 0.26
C LEU A 88 12.53 9.35 1.41
N LEU A 89 11.95 8.18 1.66
CA LEU A 89 10.99 7.96 2.73
C LEU A 89 11.66 7.93 4.10
N HIS A 90 10.99 8.55 5.07
CA HIS A 90 11.30 8.50 6.48
C HIS A 90 10.03 8.21 7.28
N LYS A 91 10.20 7.63 8.48
CA LYS A 91 9.10 7.52 9.45
C LYS A 91 8.50 8.91 9.70
N GLY A 92 7.17 8.99 9.67
CA GLY A 92 6.39 10.22 9.84
C GLY A 92 6.05 10.94 8.53
N ASP A 93 6.64 10.54 7.41
CA ASP A 93 6.29 11.14 6.11
C ASP A 93 4.83 10.86 5.75
N ARG A 94 4.20 11.84 5.09
CA ARG A 94 2.88 11.66 4.48
C ARG A 94 3.03 11.12 3.07
N VAL A 95 2.37 10.00 2.82
CA VAL A 95 2.37 9.32 1.53
C VAL A 95 0.95 9.10 1.06
N HIS A 96 0.71 9.41 -0.21
CA HIS A 96 -0.51 9.06 -0.89
C HIS A 96 -0.29 7.74 -1.64
N VAL A 97 -1.11 6.73 -1.33
CA VAL A 97 -1.01 5.39 -1.93
C VAL A 97 -2.26 5.10 -2.71
N LYS A 98 -2.08 4.88 -4.01
CA LYS A 98 -3.08 4.27 -4.89
C LYS A 98 -2.63 2.85 -5.23
N GLY A 99 -3.45 1.85 -4.90
CA GLY A 99 -3.04 0.46 -4.95
C GLY A 99 -4.17 -0.55 -4.82
N GLY A 100 -3.80 -1.83 -4.84
CA GLY A 100 -4.67 -2.95 -4.53
C GLY A 100 -4.28 -3.56 -3.19
N ARG A 101 -5.25 -3.78 -2.30
CA ARG A 101 -5.03 -4.46 -1.02
C ARG A 101 -5.24 -5.95 -1.17
N ASP A 102 -4.25 -6.71 -0.71
CA ASP A 102 -4.27 -8.16 -0.67
C ASP A 102 -4.99 -8.69 0.58
N TRP A 103 -5.27 -9.99 0.58
CA TRP A 103 -6.01 -10.66 1.65
C TRP A 103 -5.27 -10.68 2.99
N ASP A 104 -3.94 -10.58 2.96
CA ASP A 104 -3.07 -10.47 4.14
C ASP A 104 -2.99 -9.02 4.67
N GLY A 105 -3.67 -8.08 3.99
CA GLY A 105 -3.69 -6.68 4.34
C GLY A 105 -2.53 -5.87 3.76
N SER A 106 -1.56 -6.49 3.08
CA SER A 106 -0.53 -5.76 2.35
C SER A 106 -1.13 -4.99 1.18
N ILE A 107 -0.43 -3.97 0.71
CA ILE A 107 -0.89 -3.09 -0.36
C ILE A 107 0.13 -3.07 -1.49
N HIS A 108 -0.30 -3.50 -2.67
CA HIS A 108 0.45 -3.27 -3.89
C HIS A 108 0.27 -1.82 -4.35
N GLY A 109 1.32 -0.99 -4.23
CA GLY A 109 1.28 0.41 -4.64
C GLY A 109 1.46 0.62 -6.14
N TYR A 110 0.36 0.77 -6.90
CA TYR A 110 0.41 1.14 -8.33
C TYR A 110 0.93 2.55 -8.56
N THR A 111 0.54 3.49 -7.71
CA THR A 111 1.02 4.87 -7.74
C THR A 111 1.19 5.38 -6.33
N VAL A 112 2.40 5.80 -5.99
CA VAL A 112 2.75 6.26 -4.65
C VAL A 112 3.42 7.63 -4.72
N ARG A 113 2.97 8.55 -3.88
CA ARG A 113 3.50 9.92 -3.81
C ARG A 113 3.92 10.25 -2.40
N ILE A 114 5.15 10.73 -2.21
CA ILE A 114 5.58 11.37 -0.97
C ILE A 114 5.26 12.86 -1.05
N LYS A 115 4.58 13.40 -0.03
CA LYS A 115 4.24 14.82 0.06
C LYS A 115 5.29 15.54 0.90
N THR A 116 6.07 16.42 0.29
CA THR A 116 7.04 17.29 0.96
C THR A 116 6.54 18.73 0.93
N TYR A 117 6.69 19.45 2.03
CA TYR A 117 6.33 20.86 2.16
C TYR A 117 7.60 21.70 2.35
N GLU A 118 7.83 22.69 1.48
CA GLU A 118 9.03 23.56 1.44
C GLU A 118 8.63 25.06 1.51
#